data_AF-A0A3M3U9J7-F1
#
_entry.id   AF-A0A3M3U9J7-F1
#
_cell.length_a   1.000
_cell.length_b   1.000
_cell.length_c   1.000
_cell.angle_alpha   90.00
_cell.angle_beta   90.00
_cell.angle_gamma   90.00
#
_symmetry.space_group_name_H-M   'P 1'
#
loop_
_entity.id
_entity.type
_entity.pdbx_description
1 polymer ?
#
loop_
_entity_poly.entity_id
_entity_poly.type
_entity_poly.pdbx_seq_one_letter_code
_entity_poly.pdbx_strand_id
1 'polypeptide(L)'
;MSNFSPLNIFKSQAKQLVRDQDVKLSVAQETLARTAGFADYHELAVVAQRNPEDPRLMMAVFGIKDFDDAIHEDDVFSDLDQELEDQLSGAIAETNASGFTVDALTVDTTQYADSTGILILGVSLTYQGEQDQDRVYHGAAFFLTATVELLRRDGKWLLAEDGVSISSMESDADRDRRSEHEYWAQVEEARNSNRMSMAQALASELGISVEDGELLAGSEITTNESDDGLVYSYWINFEPEAEGELRADLLARFGSLEYELHVNFFDDVEHEF
;
A
#
# COMPACT_ATOMS: atom_id res chain seq x y z
N MET A 1 -29.16 -27.49 14.14
CA MET A 1 -28.80 -27.16 12.74
C MET A 1 -29.19 -25.73 12.52
N SER A 2 -28.31 -24.92 11.93
CA SER A 2 -28.62 -23.50 11.75
C SER A 2 -29.65 -23.26 10.65
N ASN A 3 -30.52 -22.26 10.82
CA ASN A 3 -31.57 -21.93 9.85
C ASN A 3 -31.00 -21.48 8.50
N PHE A 4 -29.78 -20.94 8.49
CA PHE A 4 -29.14 -20.40 7.29
C PHE A 4 -28.13 -21.35 6.65
N SER A 5 -28.08 -22.62 7.08
CA SER A 5 -27.30 -23.61 6.35
C SER A 5 -27.91 -23.86 4.96
N PRO A 6 -27.11 -24.22 3.95
CA PRO A 6 -27.61 -24.37 2.58
C PRO A 6 -28.81 -25.30 2.46
N LEU A 7 -28.79 -26.42 3.20
CA LEU A 7 -29.90 -27.38 3.24
C LEU A 7 -31.18 -26.79 3.83
N ASN A 8 -31.09 -25.92 4.84
CA ASN A 8 -32.27 -25.32 5.47
C ASN A 8 -32.82 -24.15 4.66
N ILE A 9 -31.97 -23.40 3.96
CA ILE A 9 -32.40 -22.42 2.96
C ILE A 9 -33.14 -23.13 1.81
N PHE A 10 -32.57 -24.21 1.25
CA PHE A 10 -33.20 -25.00 0.20
C PHE A 10 -34.58 -25.54 0.63
N LYS A 11 -34.70 -26.07 1.84
CA LYS A 11 -36.00 -26.52 2.38
C LYS A 11 -37.01 -25.38 2.50
N SER A 12 -36.56 -24.17 2.80
CA SER A 12 -37.42 -22.99 2.90
C SER A 12 -37.93 -22.56 1.52
N GLN A 13 -37.06 -22.57 0.51
CA GLN A 13 -37.46 -22.36 -0.90
C GLN A 13 -38.47 -23.41 -1.37
N ALA A 14 -38.26 -24.70 -1.03
CA ALA A 14 -39.22 -25.75 -1.35
C ALA A 14 -40.60 -25.51 -0.71
N LYS A 15 -40.63 -25.00 0.54
CA LYS A 15 -41.90 -24.63 1.20
C LYS A 15 -42.57 -23.43 0.53
N GLN A 16 -41.81 -22.49 -0.01
CA GLN A 16 -42.34 -21.37 -0.77
C GLN A 16 -42.98 -21.87 -2.08
N LEU A 17 -42.30 -22.75 -2.82
CA LEU A 17 -42.84 -23.35 -4.04
C LEU A 17 -44.13 -24.15 -3.79
N VAL A 18 -44.24 -24.84 -2.64
CA VAL A 18 -45.50 -25.49 -2.21
C VAL A 18 -46.64 -24.47 -2.09
N ARG A 19 -46.38 -23.29 -1.50
CA ARG A 19 -47.39 -22.24 -1.35
C ARG A 19 -47.79 -21.64 -2.69
N ASP A 20 -46.82 -21.48 -3.59
CA ASP A 20 -47.04 -20.80 -4.87
C ASP A 20 -47.70 -21.71 -5.92
N GLN A 21 -47.43 -23.01 -5.88
CA GLN A 21 -47.85 -23.97 -6.91
C GLN A 21 -48.83 -25.05 -6.42
N ASP A 22 -49.21 -25.03 -5.12
CA ASP A 22 -50.11 -26.00 -4.48
C ASP A 22 -49.69 -27.48 -4.71
N VAL A 23 -48.38 -27.74 -4.64
CA VAL A 23 -47.80 -29.08 -4.78
C VAL A 23 -47.42 -29.69 -3.43
N LYS A 24 -47.25 -31.02 -3.38
CA LYS A 24 -46.73 -31.68 -2.17
C LYS A 24 -45.26 -31.31 -1.93
N LEU A 25 -44.85 -31.15 -0.67
CA LEU A 25 -43.48 -30.80 -0.30
C LEU A 25 -42.42 -31.74 -0.88
N SER A 26 -42.67 -33.05 -0.88
CA SER A 26 -41.74 -34.03 -1.46
C SER A 26 -41.55 -33.82 -2.97
N VAL A 27 -42.62 -33.44 -3.68
CA VAL A 27 -42.56 -33.14 -5.12
C VAL A 27 -41.80 -31.84 -5.35
N ALA A 28 -42.03 -30.82 -4.52
CA ALA A 28 -41.29 -29.56 -4.60
C ALA A 28 -39.78 -29.76 -4.39
N GLN A 29 -39.40 -30.54 -3.37
CA GLN A 29 -37.99 -30.85 -3.08
C GLN A 29 -37.31 -31.61 -4.21
N GLU A 30 -37.95 -32.63 -4.76
CA GLU A 30 -37.43 -33.38 -5.92
C GLU A 30 -37.31 -32.52 -7.17
N THR A 31 -38.31 -31.66 -7.42
CA THR A 31 -38.31 -30.78 -8.59
C THR A 31 -37.18 -29.76 -8.51
N LEU A 32 -36.98 -29.12 -7.35
CA LEU A 32 -35.90 -28.17 -7.15
C LEU A 32 -34.52 -28.85 -7.20
N ALA A 33 -34.37 -30.04 -6.61
CA ALA A 33 -33.10 -30.77 -6.63
C ALA A 33 -32.69 -31.14 -8.06
N ARG A 34 -33.64 -31.64 -8.87
CA ARG A 34 -33.40 -31.94 -10.28
C ARG A 34 -33.12 -30.71 -11.12
N THR A 35 -33.82 -29.61 -10.85
CA THR A 35 -33.58 -28.32 -11.52
C THR A 35 -32.18 -27.80 -11.23
N ALA A 36 -31.69 -28.00 -10.01
CA ALA A 36 -30.32 -27.69 -9.60
C ALA A 36 -29.26 -28.68 -10.16
N GLY A 37 -29.67 -29.72 -10.89
CA GLY A 37 -28.74 -30.68 -11.48
C GLY A 37 -28.30 -31.83 -10.56
N PHE A 38 -29.06 -32.13 -9.52
CA PHE A 38 -28.92 -33.35 -8.72
C PHE A 38 -29.86 -34.45 -9.23
N ALA A 39 -29.54 -35.72 -9.02
CA ALA A 39 -30.39 -36.85 -9.41
C ALA A 39 -31.70 -36.89 -8.62
N ASP A 40 -31.60 -36.64 -7.31
CA ASP A 40 -32.71 -36.62 -6.37
C ASP A 40 -32.38 -35.72 -5.15
N TYR A 41 -33.38 -35.52 -4.28
CA TYR A 41 -33.19 -34.73 -3.07
C TYR A 41 -32.23 -35.38 -2.07
N HIS A 42 -32.06 -36.70 -2.09
CA HIS A 42 -31.14 -37.39 -1.19
C HIS A 42 -29.68 -37.08 -1.55
N GLU A 43 -29.31 -37.09 -2.84
CA GLU A 43 -28.00 -36.65 -3.32
C GLU A 43 -27.71 -35.22 -2.86
N LEU A 44 -28.65 -34.29 -3.08
CA LEU A 44 -28.50 -32.89 -2.67
C LEU A 44 -28.27 -32.78 -1.16
N ALA A 45 -29.06 -33.49 -0.35
CA ALA A 45 -28.92 -33.45 1.11
C ALA A 45 -27.58 -34.00 1.60
N VAL A 46 -27.02 -35.01 0.92
CA VAL A 46 -25.69 -35.55 1.21
C VAL A 46 -24.60 -34.58 0.79
N VAL A 47 -24.72 -33.97 -0.39
CA VAL A 47 -23.77 -32.96 -0.87
C VAL A 47 -23.77 -31.75 0.05
N ALA A 48 -24.93 -31.22 0.43
CA ALA A 48 -25.04 -30.09 1.36
C ALA A 48 -24.39 -30.33 2.74
N GLN A 49 -24.22 -31.58 3.16
CA GLN A 49 -23.53 -31.93 4.41
C GLN A 49 -22.02 -32.11 4.22
N ARG A 50 -21.57 -32.57 3.05
CA ARG A 50 -20.17 -32.92 2.79
C ARG A 50 -19.39 -31.80 2.10
N ASN A 51 -20.06 -31.07 1.22
CA ASN A 51 -19.53 -29.98 0.43
C ASN A 51 -20.61 -28.89 0.29
N PRO A 52 -20.76 -28.00 1.29
CA PRO A 52 -21.76 -26.93 1.27
C PRO A 52 -21.52 -25.90 0.14
N GLU A 53 -20.32 -25.87 -0.44
CA GLU A 53 -19.90 -24.98 -1.52
C GLU A 53 -19.92 -25.67 -2.91
N ASP A 54 -20.62 -26.82 -3.05
CA ASP A 54 -20.82 -27.40 -4.39
C ASP A 54 -21.51 -26.35 -5.30
N PRO A 55 -20.95 -26.02 -6.48
CA PRO A 55 -21.48 -24.94 -7.32
C PRO A 55 -22.94 -25.09 -7.71
N ARG A 56 -23.45 -26.33 -7.81
CA ARG A 56 -24.87 -26.59 -8.09
C ARG A 56 -25.74 -26.22 -6.90
N LEU A 57 -25.25 -26.52 -5.69
CA LEU A 57 -25.92 -26.17 -4.44
C LEU A 57 -25.87 -24.66 -4.23
N MET A 58 -24.71 -24.04 -4.43
CA MET A 58 -24.52 -22.59 -4.35
C MET A 58 -25.49 -21.85 -5.26
N MET A 59 -25.56 -22.25 -6.53
CA MET A 59 -26.47 -21.64 -7.50
C MET A 59 -27.94 -21.80 -7.09
N ALA A 60 -28.33 -22.99 -6.63
CA ALA A 60 -29.71 -23.26 -6.24
C ALA A 60 -30.13 -22.50 -4.97
N VAL A 61 -29.22 -22.42 -3.99
CA VAL A 61 -29.50 -21.86 -2.68
C VAL A 61 -29.32 -20.36 -2.66
N PHE A 62 -28.18 -19.88 -3.15
CA PHE A 62 -27.71 -18.51 -3.04
C PHE A 62 -27.85 -17.70 -4.34
N GLY A 63 -28.02 -18.36 -5.49
CA GLY A 63 -28.09 -17.69 -6.80
C GLY A 63 -26.73 -17.42 -7.43
N ILE A 64 -25.65 -17.78 -6.75
CA ILE A 64 -24.25 -17.52 -7.14
C ILE A 64 -23.47 -18.82 -7.21
N LYS A 65 -22.33 -18.84 -7.93
CA LYS A 65 -21.48 -20.04 -7.99
C LYS A 65 -20.43 -20.04 -6.90
N ASP A 66 -19.90 -18.86 -6.62
CA ASP A 66 -18.94 -18.58 -5.56
C ASP A 66 -19.46 -17.45 -4.68
N PHE A 67 -19.02 -17.38 -3.43
CA PHE A 67 -19.37 -16.28 -2.55
C PHE A 67 -18.73 -14.96 -2.99
N ASP A 68 -17.61 -15.00 -3.70
CA ASP A 68 -16.96 -13.82 -4.29
C ASP A 68 -17.91 -13.07 -5.24
N ASP A 69 -18.78 -13.81 -5.95
CA ASP A 69 -19.73 -13.24 -6.90
C ASP A 69 -20.84 -12.43 -6.22
N ALA A 70 -21.09 -12.65 -4.91
CA ALA A 70 -22.22 -12.05 -4.19
C ALA A 70 -22.19 -10.51 -4.19
N ILE A 71 -21.00 -9.92 -4.29
CA ILE A 71 -20.81 -8.46 -4.31
C ILE A 71 -21.32 -7.81 -5.61
N HIS A 72 -21.47 -8.60 -6.67
CA HIS A 72 -21.94 -8.16 -7.99
C HIS A 72 -23.42 -8.49 -8.25
N GLU A 73 -24.10 -9.09 -7.27
CA GLU A 73 -25.50 -9.46 -7.39
C GLU A 73 -26.43 -8.38 -6.85
N ASP A 74 -27.66 -8.37 -7.39
CA ASP A 74 -28.72 -7.42 -7.01
C ASP A 74 -28.22 -5.96 -7.04
N ASP A 75 -28.47 -5.19 -5.97
CA ASP A 75 -28.08 -3.78 -5.82
C ASP A 75 -26.87 -3.62 -4.87
N VAL A 76 -26.18 -4.72 -4.52
CA VAL A 76 -25.11 -4.74 -3.50
C VAL A 76 -23.96 -3.80 -3.86
N PHE A 77 -23.53 -3.81 -5.12
CA PHE A 77 -22.42 -2.98 -5.58
C PHE A 77 -22.75 -1.48 -5.48
N SER A 78 -23.97 -1.09 -5.85
CA SER A 78 -24.41 0.31 -5.72
C SER A 78 -24.58 0.74 -4.27
N ASP A 79 -25.10 -0.15 -3.41
CA ASP A 79 -25.24 0.13 -1.98
C ASP A 79 -23.85 0.30 -1.33
N LEU A 80 -22.87 -0.51 -1.75
CA LEU A 80 -21.48 -0.38 -1.33
C LEU A 80 -20.86 0.95 -1.77
N ASP A 81 -21.04 1.34 -3.03
CA ASP A 81 -20.50 2.60 -3.57
C ASP A 81 -21.07 3.82 -2.81
N GLN A 82 -22.36 3.79 -2.50
CA GLN A 82 -23.03 4.83 -1.70
C GLN A 82 -22.51 4.88 -0.26
N GLU A 83 -22.37 3.73 0.40
CA GLU A 83 -21.84 3.66 1.77
C GLU A 83 -20.38 4.15 1.83
N LEU A 84 -19.57 3.83 0.82
CA LEU A 84 -18.21 4.35 0.70
C LEU A 84 -18.18 5.87 0.51
N GLU A 85 -19.06 6.42 -0.34
CA GLU A 85 -19.18 7.87 -0.53
C GLU A 85 -19.49 8.58 0.80
N ASP A 86 -20.43 8.05 1.58
CA ASP A 86 -20.83 8.60 2.87
C ASP A 86 -19.67 8.54 3.89
N GLN A 87 -19.02 7.38 4.03
CA GLN A 87 -17.90 7.20 4.96
C GLN A 87 -16.66 8.02 4.58
N LEU A 88 -16.40 8.18 3.28
CA LEU A 88 -15.21 8.86 2.76
C LEU A 88 -15.46 10.34 2.45
N SER A 89 -16.68 10.85 2.61
CA SER A 89 -17.06 12.24 2.34
C SER A 89 -16.07 13.27 2.91
N GLY A 90 -15.57 13.05 4.13
CA GLY A 90 -14.55 13.89 4.76
C GLY A 90 -13.20 13.84 4.03
N ALA A 91 -12.71 12.65 3.71
CA ALA A 91 -11.45 12.47 2.99
C ALA A 91 -11.54 13.01 1.56
N ILE A 92 -12.65 12.76 0.88
CA ILE A 92 -12.96 13.30 -0.46
C ILE A 92 -12.91 14.84 -0.45
N ALA A 93 -13.44 15.48 0.59
CA ALA A 93 -13.43 16.95 0.70
C ALA A 93 -12.02 17.55 0.84
N GLU A 94 -11.03 16.76 1.26
CA GLU A 94 -9.62 17.16 1.29
C GLU A 94 -8.93 17.02 -0.07
N THR A 95 -9.60 16.39 -1.04
CA THR A 95 -9.10 16.26 -2.41
C THR A 95 -9.60 17.38 -3.32
N ASN A 96 -8.99 17.49 -4.49
CA ASN A 96 -9.49 18.32 -5.60
C ASN A 96 -10.11 17.45 -6.70
N ALA A 97 -10.72 16.32 -6.32
CA ALA A 97 -11.41 15.40 -7.22
C ALA A 97 -12.89 15.29 -6.86
N SER A 98 -13.69 14.78 -7.79
CA SER A 98 -15.14 14.60 -7.61
C SER A 98 -15.64 13.39 -8.41
N GLY A 99 -16.90 12.98 -8.20
CA GLY A 99 -17.45 11.83 -8.92
C GLY A 99 -16.75 10.53 -8.57
N PHE A 100 -16.44 10.33 -7.29
CA PHE A 100 -15.76 9.15 -6.83
C PHE A 100 -16.63 7.90 -7.03
N THR A 101 -16.02 6.84 -7.55
CA THR A 101 -16.66 5.53 -7.74
C THR A 101 -15.64 4.43 -7.49
N VAL A 102 -16.11 3.21 -7.22
CA VAL A 102 -15.25 2.03 -7.18
C VAL A 102 -14.71 1.72 -8.59
N ASP A 103 -13.40 1.94 -8.81
CA ASP A 103 -12.72 1.65 -10.08
C ASP A 103 -12.29 0.18 -10.18
N ALA A 104 -11.66 -0.32 -9.12
CA ALA A 104 -11.20 -1.70 -9.03
C ALA A 104 -11.58 -2.29 -7.67
N LEU A 105 -12.07 -3.53 -7.68
CA LEU A 105 -12.42 -4.27 -6.48
C LEU A 105 -11.96 -5.73 -6.62
N THR A 106 -11.31 -6.25 -5.58
CA THR A 106 -10.94 -7.65 -5.46
C THR A 106 -11.40 -8.20 -4.12
N VAL A 107 -12.01 -9.38 -4.15
CA VAL A 107 -12.35 -10.14 -2.94
C VAL A 107 -11.16 -10.99 -2.55
N ASP A 108 -10.62 -10.74 -1.35
CA ASP A 108 -9.42 -11.42 -0.83
C ASP A 108 -9.80 -12.63 0.04
N THR A 109 -10.90 -12.52 0.78
CA THR A 109 -11.36 -13.60 1.67
C THR A 109 -12.88 -13.63 1.73
N THR A 110 -13.44 -14.83 1.89
CA THR A 110 -14.88 -15.03 2.07
C THR A 110 -15.17 -15.94 3.24
N GLN A 111 -16.18 -15.58 4.01
CA GLN A 111 -16.61 -16.36 5.15
C GLN A 111 -18.13 -16.28 5.32
N TYR A 112 -18.82 -17.39 5.08
CA TYR A 112 -20.25 -17.49 5.34
C TYR A 112 -20.52 -18.08 6.72
N ALA A 113 -21.25 -17.35 7.56
CA ALA A 113 -21.63 -17.78 8.89
C ALA A 113 -23.04 -18.41 8.87
N ASP A 114 -23.10 -19.74 8.78
CA ASP A 114 -24.34 -20.51 8.84
C ASP A 114 -25.24 -20.12 10.02
N SER A 115 -24.68 -19.74 11.18
CA SER A 115 -25.44 -19.37 12.40
C SER A 115 -26.27 -18.11 12.26
N THR A 116 -25.77 -17.12 11.52
CA THR A 116 -26.38 -15.78 11.39
C THR A 116 -26.93 -15.53 9.99
N GLY A 117 -26.44 -16.26 8.98
CA GLY A 117 -26.76 -16.03 7.57
C GLY A 117 -26.04 -14.82 6.98
N ILE A 118 -24.94 -14.39 7.63
CA ILE A 118 -24.10 -13.28 7.18
C ILE A 118 -22.94 -13.85 6.35
N LEU A 119 -22.72 -13.26 5.18
CA LEU A 119 -21.53 -13.47 4.36
C LEU A 119 -20.58 -12.30 4.60
N ILE A 120 -19.36 -12.60 5.04
CA ILE A 120 -18.31 -11.61 5.27
C ILE A 120 -17.32 -11.71 4.13
N LEU A 121 -17.10 -10.60 3.43
CA LEU A 121 -16.13 -10.46 2.34
C LEU A 121 -15.01 -9.53 2.82
N GLY A 122 -13.77 -10.00 2.81
CA GLY A 122 -12.61 -9.11 2.90
C GLY A 122 -12.29 -8.61 1.50
N VAL A 123 -12.29 -7.29 1.29
CA VAL A 123 -12.10 -6.68 -0.03
C VAL A 123 -10.94 -5.68 -0.02
N SER A 124 -10.21 -5.66 -1.13
CA SER A 124 -9.28 -4.60 -1.47
C SER A 124 -9.84 -3.84 -2.67
N LEU A 125 -9.99 -2.53 -2.54
CA LEU A 125 -10.61 -1.72 -3.60
C LEU A 125 -9.90 -0.38 -3.80
N THR A 126 -10.03 0.14 -5.01
CA THR A 126 -9.59 1.49 -5.38
C THR A 126 -10.82 2.34 -5.61
N TYR A 127 -10.97 3.38 -4.80
CA TYR A 127 -12.05 4.35 -4.89
C TYR A 127 -11.51 5.62 -5.54
N GLN A 128 -11.93 5.90 -6.77
CA GLN A 128 -11.29 6.88 -7.63
C GLN A 128 -12.28 7.95 -8.09
N GLY A 129 -11.85 9.20 -7.99
CA GLY A 129 -12.56 10.37 -8.50
C GLY A 129 -11.87 10.97 -9.73
N GLU A 130 -12.59 11.86 -10.39
CA GLU A 130 -12.10 12.68 -11.48
C GLU A 130 -11.47 13.96 -10.92
N GLN A 131 -10.16 14.13 -11.15
CA GLN A 131 -9.43 15.34 -10.80
C GLN A 131 -10.00 16.55 -11.56
N ASP A 132 -10.27 17.63 -10.83
CA ASP A 132 -10.66 18.91 -11.41
C ASP A 132 -9.46 19.50 -12.16
N GLN A 133 -9.62 19.73 -13.47
CA GLN A 133 -8.56 20.25 -14.36
C GLN A 133 -8.19 21.70 -14.05
N ASP A 134 -9.09 22.45 -13.40
CA ASP A 134 -8.87 23.85 -13.04
C ASP A 134 -8.26 24.01 -11.65
N ARG A 135 -8.04 22.91 -10.92
CA ARG A 135 -7.48 22.91 -9.56
C ARG A 135 -6.14 22.17 -9.52
N VAL A 136 -5.27 22.59 -8.59
CA VAL A 136 -4.00 21.92 -8.34
C VAL A 136 -4.27 20.49 -7.87
N TYR A 137 -3.48 19.53 -8.33
CA TYR A 137 -3.59 18.15 -7.87
C TYR A 137 -3.43 18.05 -6.34
N HIS A 138 -4.34 17.34 -5.70
CA HIS A 138 -4.32 17.08 -4.26
C HIS A 138 -4.91 15.70 -3.95
N GLY A 139 -4.52 14.71 -4.75
CA GLY A 139 -5.03 13.34 -4.72
C GLY A 139 -6.36 13.17 -5.45
N ALA A 140 -6.56 11.99 -6.03
CA ALA A 140 -7.77 11.61 -6.76
C ALA A 140 -8.18 10.14 -6.52
N ALA A 141 -7.41 9.36 -5.78
CA ALA A 141 -7.71 7.96 -5.52
C ALA A 141 -7.40 7.55 -4.08
N PHE A 142 -8.23 6.65 -3.54
CA PHE A 142 -8.04 6.00 -2.26
C PHE A 142 -7.90 4.50 -2.45
N PHE A 143 -6.88 3.92 -1.85
CA PHE A 143 -6.66 2.48 -1.80
C PHE A 143 -7.11 1.97 -0.44
N LEU A 144 -8.13 1.12 -0.45
CA LEU A 144 -8.82 0.68 0.76
C LEU A 144 -8.69 -0.82 0.95
N THR A 145 -8.58 -1.23 2.21
CA THR A 145 -8.88 -2.60 2.65
C THR A 145 -10.09 -2.54 3.56
N ALA A 146 -11.17 -3.22 3.20
CA ALA A 146 -12.41 -3.19 3.95
C ALA A 146 -12.99 -4.58 4.17
N THR A 147 -13.87 -4.69 5.15
CA THR A 147 -14.74 -5.84 5.35
C THR A 147 -16.15 -5.44 4.96
N VAL A 148 -16.79 -6.24 4.11
CA VAL A 148 -18.16 -6.06 3.63
C VAL A 148 -19.02 -7.21 4.11
N GLU A 149 -20.07 -6.91 4.88
CA GLU A 149 -21.04 -7.87 5.39
C GLU A 149 -22.30 -7.85 4.52
N LEU A 150 -22.66 -9.01 3.97
CA LEU A 150 -23.84 -9.21 3.14
C LEU A 150 -24.85 -10.12 3.84
N LEU A 151 -26.12 -9.84 3.59
CA LEU A 151 -27.27 -10.60 4.06
C LEU A 151 -28.06 -11.12 2.87
N ARG A 152 -28.63 -12.31 3.01
CA ARG A 152 -29.58 -12.82 2.02
C ARG A 152 -31.01 -12.83 2.54
N ARG A 153 -31.90 -12.05 1.93
CA ARG A 153 -33.32 -11.96 2.29
C ARG A 153 -34.20 -12.07 1.05
N ASP A 154 -35.27 -12.85 1.15
CA ASP A 154 -36.23 -13.08 0.06
C ASP A 154 -35.60 -13.48 -1.28
N GLY A 155 -34.47 -14.18 -1.22
CA GLY A 155 -33.74 -14.65 -2.39
C GLY A 155 -32.71 -13.68 -2.95
N LYS A 156 -32.62 -12.46 -2.40
CA LYS A 156 -31.72 -11.39 -2.84
C LYS A 156 -30.57 -11.16 -1.86
N TRP A 157 -29.43 -10.77 -2.38
CA TRP A 157 -28.31 -10.24 -1.61
C TRP A 157 -28.53 -8.76 -1.31
N LEU A 158 -28.16 -8.37 -0.10
CA LEU A 158 -28.29 -7.02 0.43
C LEU A 158 -27.05 -6.70 1.25
N LEU A 159 -26.59 -5.46 1.20
CA LEU A 159 -25.59 -4.97 2.14
C LEU A 159 -26.20 -4.97 3.56
N ALA A 160 -25.43 -5.40 4.56
CA ALA A 160 -25.86 -5.29 5.95
C ALA A 160 -25.90 -3.81 6.41
N GLU A 161 -26.73 -3.52 7.41
CA GLU A 161 -26.70 -2.21 8.07
C GLU A 161 -25.35 -2.03 8.77
N ASP A 162 -24.68 -0.89 8.55
CA ASP A 162 -23.27 -0.67 8.92
C ASP A 162 -22.33 -1.79 8.43
N GLY A 163 -22.68 -2.40 7.29
CA GLY A 163 -22.01 -3.60 6.77
C GLY A 163 -20.64 -3.35 6.17
N VAL A 164 -20.18 -2.10 6.07
CA VAL A 164 -18.87 -1.74 5.51
C VAL A 164 -17.98 -1.23 6.61
N SER A 165 -16.85 -1.90 6.83
CA SER A 165 -15.83 -1.51 7.81
C SER A 165 -14.48 -1.35 7.13
N ILE A 166 -14.03 -0.09 6.98
CA ILE A 166 -12.72 0.23 6.42
C ILE A 166 -11.63 -0.03 7.47
N SER A 167 -10.72 -0.96 7.17
CA SER A 167 -9.61 -1.34 8.05
C SER A 167 -8.32 -0.57 7.76
N SER A 168 -8.09 -0.23 6.48
CA SER A 168 -6.96 0.57 6.04
C SER A 168 -7.38 1.47 4.88
N MET A 169 -6.78 2.66 4.83
CA MET A 169 -7.01 3.67 3.81
C MET A 169 -5.70 4.41 3.55
N GLU A 170 -5.35 4.58 2.28
CA GLU A 170 -4.19 5.34 1.84
C GLU A 170 -4.54 6.09 0.55
N SER A 171 -4.25 7.39 0.48
CA SER A 171 -4.46 8.15 -0.75
C SER A 171 -3.29 8.02 -1.72
N ASP A 172 -3.53 8.25 -3.02
CA ASP A 172 -2.47 8.42 -4.02
C ASP A 172 -1.49 9.55 -3.64
N ALA A 173 -1.98 10.67 -3.12
CA ALA A 173 -1.14 11.76 -2.62
C ALA A 173 -0.21 11.32 -1.46
N ASP A 174 -0.66 10.44 -0.57
CA ASP A 174 0.19 9.88 0.49
C ASP A 174 1.26 8.96 -0.07
N ARG A 175 0.92 8.14 -1.07
CA ARG A 175 1.88 7.29 -1.78
C ARG A 175 2.95 8.13 -2.47
N ASP A 176 2.55 9.15 -3.21
CA ASP A 176 3.45 10.07 -3.90
C ASP A 176 4.43 10.72 -2.92
N ARG A 177 3.91 11.28 -1.82
CA ARG A 177 4.74 11.90 -0.77
C ARG A 177 5.75 10.92 -0.19
N ARG A 178 5.34 9.69 0.13
CA ARG A 178 6.26 8.66 0.66
C ARG A 178 7.35 8.30 -0.35
N SER A 179 7.00 8.12 -1.62
CA SER A 179 7.97 7.81 -2.67
C SER A 179 8.98 8.95 -2.87
N GLU A 180 8.54 10.21 -2.78
CA GLU A 180 9.46 11.36 -2.79
C GLU A 180 10.42 11.33 -1.59
N HIS A 181 9.92 11.05 -0.39
CA HIS A 181 10.77 10.93 0.80
C HIS A 181 11.80 9.81 0.67
N GLU A 182 11.40 8.64 0.18
CA GLU A 182 12.30 7.50 -0.07
C GLU A 182 13.37 7.84 -1.10
N TYR A 183 12.99 8.53 -2.19
CA TYR A 183 13.94 9.00 -3.20
C TYR A 183 14.97 9.97 -2.60
N TRP A 184 14.52 10.96 -1.83
CA TRP A 184 15.44 11.92 -1.20
C TRP A 184 16.34 11.28 -0.15
N ALA A 185 15.83 10.31 0.61
CA ALA A 185 16.64 9.54 1.56
C ALA A 185 17.75 8.76 0.84
N GLN A 186 17.45 8.13 -0.30
CA GLN A 186 18.47 7.45 -1.11
C GLN A 186 19.50 8.44 -1.70
N VAL A 187 19.05 9.61 -2.16
CA VAL A 187 19.95 10.66 -2.65
C VAL A 187 20.88 11.16 -1.53
N GLU A 188 20.36 11.34 -0.32
CA GLU A 188 21.14 11.75 0.84
C GLU A 188 22.10 10.65 1.30
N GLU A 189 21.67 9.39 1.32
CA GLU A 189 22.53 8.24 1.61
C GLU A 189 23.66 8.13 0.57
N ALA A 190 23.37 8.29 -0.71
CA ALA A 190 24.38 8.29 -1.77
C ALA A 190 25.37 9.47 -1.64
N ARG A 191 24.88 10.66 -1.26
CA ARG A 191 25.74 11.81 -0.94
C ARG A 191 26.64 11.52 0.24
N ASN A 192 26.10 10.99 1.34
CA ASN A 192 26.87 10.65 2.52
C ASN A 192 27.87 9.52 2.25
N SER A 193 27.51 8.53 1.43
CA SER A 193 28.39 7.42 1.03
C SER A 193 29.58 7.88 0.18
N ASN A 194 29.43 8.99 -0.54
CA ASN A 194 30.49 9.60 -1.34
C ASN A 194 31.36 10.59 -0.56
N ARG A 195 31.02 10.89 0.71
CA ARG A 195 31.89 11.71 1.54
C ARG A 195 33.12 10.92 1.93
N MET A 196 34.27 11.57 1.83
CA MET A 196 35.57 11.01 2.21
C MET A 196 36.05 11.67 3.50
N SER A 197 36.86 10.95 4.29
CA SER A 197 37.46 11.55 5.47
C SER A 197 38.45 12.67 5.07
N MET A 198 38.73 13.60 5.98
CA MET A 198 39.74 14.66 5.75
C MET A 198 41.08 14.08 5.28
N ALA A 199 41.48 12.94 5.85
CA ALA A 199 42.70 12.23 5.46
C ALA A 199 42.65 11.72 4.02
N GLN A 200 41.53 11.15 3.58
CA GLN A 200 41.35 10.69 2.21
C GLN A 200 41.32 11.84 1.20
N ALA A 201 40.69 12.96 1.57
CA ALA A 201 40.65 14.17 0.75
C ALA A 201 42.05 14.77 0.56
N LEU A 202 42.80 14.92 1.66
CA LEU A 202 44.20 15.38 1.61
C LEU A 202 45.10 14.42 0.84
N ALA A 203 44.91 13.11 1.02
CA ALA A 203 45.67 12.10 0.29
C ALA A 203 45.46 12.19 -1.23
N SER A 204 44.21 12.37 -1.67
CA SER A 204 43.87 12.56 -3.08
C SER A 204 44.41 13.88 -3.64
N GLU A 205 44.26 14.99 -2.91
CA GLU A 205 44.68 16.33 -3.33
C GLU A 205 46.20 16.45 -3.45
N LEU A 206 46.94 15.92 -2.47
CA LEU A 206 48.40 16.02 -2.41
C LEU A 206 49.13 14.86 -3.13
N GLY A 207 48.38 13.83 -3.55
CA GLY A 207 48.94 12.62 -4.16
C GLY A 207 49.86 11.84 -3.21
N ILE A 208 49.41 11.69 -1.95
CA ILE A 208 50.11 10.97 -0.87
C ILE A 208 49.28 9.75 -0.41
N SER A 209 49.80 8.95 0.52
CA SER A 209 49.05 7.82 1.07
C SER A 209 47.96 8.29 2.05
N VAL A 210 46.92 7.48 2.27
CA VAL A 210 45.88 7.81 3.27
C VAL A 210 46.46 7.86 4.69
N GLU A 211 47.45 7.01 5.00
CA GLU A 211 48.16 7.02 6.29
C GLU A 211 48.90 8.35 6.52
N ASP A 212 49.55 8.89 5.47
CA ASP A 212 50.16 10.22 5.53
C ASP A 212 49.11 11.33 5.64
N GLY A 213 47.97 11.18 4.96
CA GLY A 213 46.83 12.09 5.06
C GLY A 213 46.23 12.15 6.46
N GLU A 214 46.22 11.04 7.21
CA GLU A 214 45.77 11.00 8.61
C GLU A 214 46.66 11.83 9.54
N LEU A 215 47.98 11.83 9.31
CA LEU A 215 48.91 12.68 10.05
C LEU A 215 48.60 14.16 9.82
N LEU A 216 48.25 14.54 8.60
CA LEU A 216 48.01 15.93 8.23
C LEU A 216 46.60 16.43 8.55
N ALA A 217 45.64 15.53 8.84
CA ALA A 217 44.23 15.87 9.01
C ALA A 217 43.95 16.87 10.17
N GLY A 218 44.86 16.97 11.16
CA GLY A 218 44.78 17.92 12.26
C GLY A 218 45.37 19.31 11.98
N SER A 219 45.88 19.54 10.76
CA SER A 219 46.57 20.79 10.41
C SER A 219 45.63 21.99 10.42
N GLU A 220 46.15 23.14 10.87
CA GLU A 220 45.36 24.37 10.95
C GLU A 220 44.97 24.87 9.56
N ILE A 221 43.69 25.18 9.39
CA ILE A 221 43.11 25.72 8.16
C ILE A 221 42.70 27.17 8.40
N THR A 222 43.12 28.05 7.51
CA THR A 222 42.76 29.47 7.50
C THR A 222 42.00 29.82 6.23
N THR A 223 40.99 30.68 6.34
CA THR A 223 40.19 31.12 5.18
C THR A 223 40.89 32.26 4.45
N ASN A 224 40.91 32.19 3.12
CA ASN A 224 41.26 33.33 2.27
C ASN A 224 39.95 33.95 1.78
N GLU A 225 39.48 34.98 2.47
CA GLU A 225 38.21 35.65 2.21
C GLU A 225 38.38 37.14 1.89
N SER A 226 37.47 37.72 1.09
CA SER A 226 37.41 39.18 0.91
C SER A 226 36.78 39.87 2.12
N ASP A 227 36.97 41.20 2.18
CA ASP A 227 36.38 42.07 3.21
C ASP A 227 34.84 41.98 3.32
N ASP A 228 34.16 41.42 2.32
CA ASP A 228 32.71 41.17 2.28
C ASP A 228 32.31 39.72 2.66
N GLY A 229 33.28 38.88 3.01
CA GLY A 229 33.08 37.50 3.50
C GLY A 229 33.00 36.42 2.42
N LEU A 230 33.36 36.71 1.16
CA LEU A 230 33.45 35.68 0.13
C LEU A 230 34.79 34.93 0.23
N VAL A 231 34.73 33.61 0.43
CA VAL A 231 35.91 32.73 0.49
C VAL A 231 36.37 32.38 -0.94
N TYR A 232 37.65 32.61 -1.25
CA TYR A 232 38.27 32.27 -2.53
C TYR A 232 39.04 30.95 -2.49
N SER A 233 39.64 30.64 -1.35
CA SER A 233 40.43 29.44 -1.11
C SER A 233 40.66 29.24 0.38
N TYR A 234 41.29 28.12 0.75
CA TYR A 234 41.72 27.85 2.11
C TYR A 234 43.23 27.63 2.12
N TRP A 235 43.91 28.12 3.14
CA TRP A 235 45.32 27.82 3.37
C TRP A 235 45.44 26.84 4.52
N ILE A 236 46.09 25.71 4.26
CA ILE A 236 46.39 24.70 5.27
C ILE A 236 47.88 24.72 5.59
N ASN A 237 48.23 24.73 6.87
CA ASN A 237 49.61 24.73 7.34
C ASN A 237 49.99 23.36 7.90
N PHE A 238 50.79 22.61 7.13
CA PHE A 238 51.25 21.28 7.52
C PHE A 238 52.47 21.31 8.45
N GLU A 239 53.06 22.47 8.77
CA GLU A 239 54.28 22.53 9.57
C GLU A 239 54.19 21.91 10.99
N PRO A 240 53.06 22.00 11.71
CA PRO A 240 52.91 21.35 13.01
C PRO A 240 52.85 19.82 12.93
N GLU A 241 52.30 19.27 11.84
CA GLU A 241 51.91 17.85 11.74
C GLU A 241 52.82 17.04 10.79
N ALA A 242 53.50 17.68 9.84
CA ALA A 242 54.36 16.99 8.88
C ALA A 242 55.72 16.61 9.50
N GLU A 243 55.96 15.31 9.69
CA GLU A 243 57.21 14.76 10.24
C GLU A 243 58.01 13.93 9.22
N GLY A 244 59.32 13.79 9.46
CA GLY A 244 60.17 12.81 8.79
C GLY A 244 60.23 12.87 7.25
N GLU A 245 59.99 11.73 6.60
CA GLU A 245 60.04 11.57 5.14
C GLU A 245 58.89 12.33 4.45
N LEU A 246 57.70 12.41 5.06
CA LEU A 246 56.54 13.14 4.55
C LEU A 246 56.84 14.63 4.41
N ARG A 247 57.43 15.24 5.46
CA ARG A 247 57.86 16.65 5.42
C ARG A 247 58.84 16.93 4.28
N ALA A 248 59.81 16.04 4.09
CA ALA A 248 60.82 16.19 3.05
C ALA A 248 60.21 16.07 1.64
N ASP A 249 59.24 15.16 1.46
CA ASP A 249 58.53 14.97 0.20
C ASP A 249 57.62 16.17 -0.13
N LEU A 250 56.82 16.67 0.83
CA LEU A 250 55.98 17.86 0.63
C LEU A 250 56.82 19.10 0.26
N LEU A 251 57.93 19.34 0.97
CA LEU A 251 58.85 20.43 0.64
C LEU A 251 59.51 20.26 -0.73
N ALA A 252 59.83 19.02 -1.13
CA ALA A 252 60.41 18.75 -2.45
C ALA A 252 59.40 18.96 -3.59
N ARG A 253 58.12 18.60 -3.38
CA ARG A 253 57.05 18.70 -4.38
C ARG A 253 56.48 20.12 -4.51
N PHE A 254 56.17 20.74 -3.38
CA PHE A 254 55.40 22.00 -3.33
C PHE A 254 56.26 23.21 -2.93
N GLY A 255 57.48 22.99 -2.45
CA GLY A 255 58.40 24.07 -2.05
C GLY A 255 58.04 24.78 -0.74
N SER A 256 56.90 24.43 -0.13
CA SER A 256 56.38 24.97 1.13
C SER A 256 55.59 23.88 1.88
N LEU A 257 55.38 24.07 3.18
CA LEU A 257 54.43 23.29 4.00
C LEU A 257 53.08 24.01 4.16
N GLU A 258 52.96 25.22 3.62
CA GLU A 258 51.67 25.89 3.42
C GLU A 258 51.15 25.55 2.03
N TYR A 259 49.91 25.07 1.96
CA TYR A 259 49.26 24.68 0.72
C TYR A 259 47.90 25.36 0.56
N GLU A 260 47.59 25.78 -0.67
CA GLU A 260 46.31 26.40 -1.01
C GLU A 260 45.32 25.32 -1.47
N LEU A 261 44.27 25.10 -0.70
CA LEU A 261 43.15 24.24 -1.05
C LEU A 261 42.11 25.04 -1.84
N HIS A 262 41.56 24.41 -2.86
CA HIS A 262 40.47 24.99 -3.66
C HIS A 262 39.24 25.26 -2.78
N VAL A 263 38.44 26.27 -3.13
CA VAL A 263 37.22 26.66 -2.38
C VAL A 263 36.21 25.51 -2.21
N ASN A 264 36.17 24.57 -3.15
CA ASN A 264 35.29 23.39 -3.11
C ASN A 264 35.93 22.16 -2.45
N PHE A 265 37.13 22.27 -1.86
CA PHE A 265 37.85 21.11 -1.30
C PHE A 265 37.02 20.35 -0.25
N PHE A 266 36.24 21.07 0.54
CA PHE A 266 35.43 20.48 1.62
C PHE A 266 34.05 19.97 1.17
N ASP A 267 33.65 20.14 -0.09
CA ASP A 267 32.30 19.80 -0.57
C ASP A 267 31.97 18.31 -0.37
N ASP A 268 32.98 17.46 -0.50
CA ASP A 268 32.88 15.99 -0.39
C ASP A 268 33.59 15.45 0.86
N VAL A 269 33.96 16.31 1.83
CA VAL A 269 34.65 15.89 3.06
C VAL A 269 33.65 15.71 4.20
N GLU A 270 33.77 14.63 4.97
CA GLU A 270 32.99 14.46 6.19
C GLU A 270 33.30 15.60 7.19
N HIS A 271 32.32 16.44 7.47
CA HIS A 271 32.42 17.43 8.53
C HIS A 271 32.17 16.75 9.88
N GLU A 272 33.24 16.46 10.62
CA GLU A 272 33.12 16.26 12.08
C GLU A 272 32.89 17.64 12.72
N PHE A 273 31.66 17.91 13.17
CA PHE A 273 31.32 19.06 14.01
C PHE A 273 31.43 18.72 15.50
#